data_AF-A0A3D2UF80-F1
#
_entry.id   AF-A0A3D2UF80-F1
#
_cell.length_a   1.000
_cell.length_b   1.000
_cell.length_c   1.000
_cell.angle_alpha   90.00
_cell.angle_beta   90.00
_cell.angle_gamma   90.00
#
_symmetry.space_group_name_H-M   'P 1'
#
loop_
_entity.id
_entity.type
_entity.pdbx_description
1 polymer ?
#
loop_
_entity_poly.entity_id
_entity_poly.type
_entity_poly.pdbx_seq_one_letter_code
_entity_poly.pdbx_strand_id
1 'polypeptide(L)'
;MLSSSWAKFVYVVCMEAEGEGVDVHVRMYAPGSGVPEDPATGSAAAALGGYLSAADGTSEASLSWTVEQGIEMGRPSILHVEADRMHGVTSAIRVGGSAVRVSRGTMEVPS
;
A
#
# COMPACT_ATOMS: atom_id res chain seq x y z
N MET A 1 12.99 1.03 18.39
CA MET A 1 12.50 2.43 18.46
C MET A 1 11.06 2.64 17.96
N LEU A 2 10.32 1.63 17.47
CA LEU A 2 8.84 1.69 17.29
C LEU A 2 8.07 0.65 18.14
N SER A 3 8.71 -0.42 18.58
CA SER A 3 8.09 -1.50 19.38
C SER A 3 7.46 -1.02 20.69
N SER A 4 8.04 0.00 21.32
CA SER A 4 7.55 0.65 22.55
C SER A 4 6.66 1.88 22.30
N SER A 5 6.34 2.21 21.04
CA SER A 5 5.47 3.35 20.70
C SER A 5 3.99 2.94 20.66
N TRP A 6 3.10 3.94 20.60
CA TRP A 6 1.65 3.74 20.48
C TRP A 6 1.24 3.23 19.09
N ALA A 7 1.96 3.62 18.05
CA ALA A 7 1.74 3.16 16.68
C ALA A 7 2.58 1.91 16.42
N LYS A 8 1.93 0.74 16.36
CA LYS A 8 2.59 -0.54 16.09
C LYS A 8 2.93 -0.75 14.61
N PHE A 9 2.33 0.06 13.75
CA PHE A 9 2.43 0.06 12.30
C PHE A 9 2.55 1.51 11.82
N VAL A 10 3.53 1.79 10.97
CA VAL A 10 3.76 3.14 10.43
C VAL A 10 3.96 3.04 8.93
N TYR A 11 3.10 3.74 8.19
CA TYR A 11 3.21 3.90 6.75
C TYR A 11 3.72 5.30 6.45
N VAL A 12 4.99 5.39 6.07
CA VAL A 12 5.65 6.65 5.71
C VAL A 12 5.36 6.94 4.26
N VAL A 13 4.95 8.16 3.94
CA VAL A 13 4.44 8.55 2.63
C VAL A 13 5.16 9.80 2.15
N CYS A 14 5.65 9.77 0.91
CA CYS A 14 6.17 10.91 0.18
C CYS A 14 5.39 11.05 -1.13
N MET A 15 4.80 12.21 -1.38
CA MET A 15 4.02 12.49 -2.61
C MET A 15 4.91 12.80 -3.83
N GLU A 16 6.23 12.71 -3.66
CA GLU A 16 7.21 12.74 -4.73
C GLU A 16 7.86 11.35 -4.78
N ALA A 17 7.76 10.70 -5.94
CA ALA A 17 8.32 9.36 -6.17
C ALA A 17 9.60 9.42 -7.02
N GLU A 18 10.41 8.37 -6.95
CA GLU A 18 11.64 8.24 -7.75
C GLU A 18 11.36 7.70 -9.16
N GLY A 19 10.39 6.79 -9.29
CA GLY A 19 10.03 6.15 -10.55
C GLY A 19 9.28 7.07 -11.53
N GLU A 20 9.61 6.96 -12.82
CA GLU A 20 8.83 7.62 -13.88
C GLU A 20 7.40 7.08 -13.93
N GLY A 21 6.42 7.98 -13.89
CA GLY A 21 5.00 7.62 -13.88
C GLY A 21 4.50 7.05 -12.55
N VAL A 22 5.26 7.21 -11.46
CA VAL A 22 4.85 6.88 -10.10
C VAL A 22 4.44 8.15 -9.37
N ASP A 23 3.33 8.08 -8.61
CA ASP A 23 2.77 9.24 -7.92
C ASP A 23 3.23 9.34 -6.47
N VAL A 24 3.49 8.20 -5.81
CA VAL A 24 3.76 8.17 -4.36
C VAL A 24 4.84 7.15 -4.02
N HIS A 25 5.81 7.56 -3.22
CA HIS A 25 6.80 6.67 -2.61
C HIS A 25 6.44 6.38 -1.16
N VAL A 26 6.53 5.11 -0.75
CA VAL A 26 6.11 4.69 0.60
C VAL A 26 7.01 3.63 1.23
N ARG A 27 6.96 3.58 2.57
CA ARG A 27 7.57 2.51 3.38
C ARG A 27 6.65 2.06 4.48
N MET A 28 6.60 0.74 4.75
CA MET A 28 5.77 0.16 5.80
C MET A 28 6.62 -0.48 6.90
N TYR A 29 6.68 0.14 8.06
CA TYR A 29 7.28 -0.43 9.26
C TYR A 29 6.24 -1.14 10.11
N ALA A 30 6.44 -2.43 10.38
CA ALA A 30 5.44 -3.26 11.04
C ALA A 30 5.97 -4.09 12.24
N PRO A 31 6.83 -3.55 13.12
CA PRO A 31 7.47 -4.35 14.17
C PRO A 31 6.45 -5.00 15.13
N GLY A 32 5.25 -4.45 15.24
CA GLY A 32 4.15 -5.03 16.03
C GLY A 32 3.66 -6.39 15.54
N SER A 33 3.90 -6.76 14.27
CA SER A 33 3.58 -8.09 13.72
C SER A 33 4.80 -9.00 13.59
N GLY A 34 5.95 -8.59 14.17
CA GLY A 34 7.22 -9.31 14.01
C GLY A 34 7.91 -9.07 12.67
N VAL A 35 7.38 -8.17 11.83
CA VAL A 35 7.97 -7.80 10.53
C VAL A 35 8.66 -6.44 10.66
N PRO A 36 9.99 -6.33 10.56
CA PRO A 36 10.66 -5.04 10.70
C PRO A 36 10.17 -4.01 9.67
N GLU A 37 10.09 -4.42 8.41
CA GLU A 37 9.60 -3.63 7.28
C GLU A 37 9.00 -4.58 6.23
N ASP A 38 7.87 -4.19 5.65
CA ASP A 38 7.13 -5.00 4.66
C ASP A 38 7.32 -4.41 3.24
N PRO A 39 7.71 -5.21 2.23
CA PRO A 39 8.06 -4.69 0.90
C PRO A 39 6.87 -4.27 0.02
N ALA A 40 5.66 -4.75 0.30
CA ALA A 40 4.46 -4.39 -0.45
C ALA A 40 3.22 -4.59 0.42
N THR A 41 2.61 -3.49 0.90
CA THR A 41 1.57 -3.56 1.94
C THR A 41 0.23 -3.07 1.42
N GLY A 42 -0.56 -3.98 0.83
CA GLY A 42 -1.84 -3.62 0.22
C GLY A 42 -2.85 -2.98 1.18
N SER A 43 -2.88 -3.40 2.46
CA SER A 43 -3.78 -2.81 3.46
C SER A 43 -3.41 -1.37 3.82
N ALA A 44 -2.12 -1.05 3.89
CA ALA A 44 -1.64 0.31 4.14
C ALA A 44 -1.88 1.20 2.91
N ALA A 45 -1.66 0.67 1.70
CA ALA A 45 -2.00 1.34 0.45
C ALA A 45 -3.50 1.64 0.32
N ALA A 46 -4.38 0.73 0.76
CA ALA A 46 -5.81 0.98 0.81
C ALA A 46 -6.17 2.13 1.78
N ALA A 47 -5.57 2.14 2.97
CA ALA A 47 -5.77 3.23 3.93
C ALA A 47 -5.28 4.58 3.37
N LEU A 48 -4.15 4.58 2.67
CA LEU A 48 -3.64 5.77 1.96
C LEU A 48 -4.63 6.25 0.89
N GLY A 49 -5.19 5.35 0.07
CA GLY A 49 -6.21 5.71 -0.92
C GLY A 49 -7.44 6.36 -0.28
N GLY A 50 -7.87 5.87 0.88
CA GLY A 50 -8.96 6.47 1.65
C GLY A 50 -8.62 7.87 2.16
N TYR A 51 -7.39 8.05 2.67
CA TYR A 51 -6.89 9.35 3.12
C TYR A 51 -6.81 10.37 1.98
N LEU A 52 -6.17 10.01 0.86
CA LEU A 52 -6.02 10.89 -0.29
C LEU A 52 -7.36 11.21 -0.95
N SER A 53 -8.26 10.23 -1.06
CA SER A 53 -9.63 10.46 -1.50
C SER A 53 -10.34 11.49 -0.62
N ALA A 54 -10.26 11.35 0.71
CA ALA A 54 -10.87 12.31 1.63
C ALA A 54 -10.29 13.73 1.47
N ALA A 55 -9.00 13.85 1.14
CA ALA A 55 -8.31 15.11 0.93
C ALA A 55 -8.62 15.79 -0.42
N ASP A 56 -9.00 15.04 -1.45
CA ASP A 56 -9.36 15.56 -2.78
C ASP A 56 -10.55 16.54 -2.73
N GLY A 57 -11.49 16.34 -1.81
CA GLY A 57 -12.56 17.30 -1.50
C GLY A 57 -13.68 17.40 -2.55
N THR A 58 -13.59 16.70 -3.69
CA THR A 58 -14.69 16.65 -4.67
C THR A 58 -15.84 15.76 -4.18
N SER A 59 -17.04 16.01 -4.71
CA SER A 59 -18.24 15.22 -4.40
C SER A 59 -18.31 13.90 -5.15
N GLU A 60 -17.87 13.91 -6.42
CA GLU A 60 -17.91 12.78 -7.35
C GLU A 60 -16.55 12.72 -8.05
N ALA A 61 -15.83 11.60 -7.91
CA ALA A 61 -14.55 11.41 -8.56
C ALA A 61 -14.20 9.92 -8.66
N SER A 62 -13.41 9.57 -9.67
CA SER A 62 -12.65 8.33 -9.71
C SER A 62 -11.17 8.71 -9.71
N LEU A 63 -10.49 8.36 -8.62
CA LEU A 63 -9.12 8.75 -8.32
C LEU A 63 -8.22 7.53 -8.44
N SER A 64 -6.99 7.74 -8.88
CA SER A 64 -5.99 6.68 -9.04
C SER A 64 -4.60 7.18 -8.72
N TRP A 65 -3.81 6.34 -8.05
CA TRP A 65 -2.40 6.57 -7.75
C TRP A 65 -1.58 5.31 -8.00
N THR A 66 -0.41 5.50 -8.57
CA THR A 66 0.65 4.51 -8.69
C THR A 66 1.62 4.72 -7.54
N VAL A 67 1.83 3.66 -6.74
CA VAL A 67 2.59 3.71 -5.49
C VAL A 67 3.78 2.76 -5.58
N GLU A 68 4.98 3.23 -5.28
CA GLU A 68 6.19 2.42 -5.19
C GLU A 68 6.59 2.14 -3.74
N GLN A 69 6.96 0.89 -3.44
CA GLN A 69 7.35 0.45 -2.09
C GLN A 69 8.51 -0.55 -2.16
N GLY A 70 9.29 -0.63 -1.08
CA GLY A 70 10.27 -1.71 -0.86
C GLY A 70 11.57 -1.54 -1.64
N ILE A 71 11.81 -0.38 -2.24
CA ILE A 71 13.01 -0.03 -3.01
C ILE A 71 14.25 -0.14 -2.11
N GLU A 72 14.22 0.42 -0.91
CA GLU A 72 15.35 0.43 0.03
C GLU A 72 15.70 -0.96 0.58
N MET A 73 14.76 -1.91 0.49
CA MET A 73 14.98 -3.30 0.85
C MET A 73 15.44 -4.17 -0.33
N GLY A 74 15.60 -3.58 -1.52
CA GLY A 74 15.91 -4.32 -2.75
C GLY A 74 14.76 -5.23 -3.22
N ARG A 75 13.52 -4.93 -2.81
CA ARG A 75 12.30 -5.68 -3.18
C ARG A 75 11.25 -4.73 -3.77
N PRO A 76 11.59 -4.02 -4.87
CA PRO A 76 10.74 -3.00 -5.44
C PRO A 76 9.40 -3.59 -5.88
N SER A 77 8.32 -2.91 -5.49
CA SER A 77 6.95 -3.31 -5.80
C SER A 77 6.14 -2.09 -6.22
N ILE A 78 5.30 -2.26 -7.24
CA ILE A 78 4.33 -1.24 -7.70
C ILE A 78 2.93 -1.68 -7.30
N LEU A 79 2.23 -0.80 -6.61
CA LEU A 79 0.84 -0.94 -6.21
C LEU A 79 -0.01 0.10 -6.94
N HIS A 80 -1.15 -0.30 -7.47
CA HIS A 80 -2.14 0.60 -8.04
C HIS A 80 -3.27 0.77 -7.05
N VAL A 81 -3.51 2.01 -6.61
CA VAL A 81 -4.56 2.36 -5.67
C VAL A 81 -5.60 3.17 -6.40
N GLU A 82 -6.85 2.73 -6.35
CA GLU A 82 -7.98 3.44 -6.92
C GLU A 82 -9.01 3.74 -5.83
N ALA A 83 -9.69 4.88 -5.94
CA ALA A 83 -10.77 5.25 -5.03
C ALA A 83 -11.92 5.90 -5.80
N ASP A 84 -13.13 5.44 -5.56
CA ASP A 84 -14.36 6.07 -6.09
C ASP A 84 -15.02 6.90 -4.99
N ARG A 85 -15.41 8.12 -5.33
CA ARG A 85 -16.17 9.03 -4.48
C ARG A 85 -17.56 9.21 -5.06
N MET A 86 -18.57 9.06 -4.19
CA MET A 86 -19.96 9.37 -4.49
C MET A 86 -20.53 10.16 -3.32
N HIS A 87 -21.27 11.23 -3.59
CA HIS A 87 -21.91 12.09 -2.60
C HIS A 87 -20.95 12.61 -1.52
N GLY A 88 -19.71 12.90 -1.90
CA GLY A 88 -18.67 13.42 -1.01
C GLY A 88 -18.03 12.38 -0.08
N VAL A 89 -18.39 11.10 -0.20
CA VAL A 89 -17.80 10.01 0.57
C VAL A 89 -17.05 9.03 -0.33
N THR A 90 -15.95 8.47 0.18
CA THR A 90 -15.26 7.36 -0.47
C THR A 90 -16.15 6.12 -0.42
N SER A 91 -16.62 5.68 -1.57
CA SER A 91 -17.55 4.56 -1.73
C SER A 91 -16.84 3.22 -1.91
N ALA A 92 -15.67 3.23 -2.55
CA ALA A 92 -14.86 2.04 -2.78
C ALA A 92 -13.38 2.41 -2.83
N ILE A 93 -12.54 1.48 -2.38
CA ILE A 93 -11.09 1.52 -2.56
C ILE A 93 -10.66 0.17 -3.12
N ARG A 94 -9.83 0.18 -4.16
CA ARG A 94 -9.24 -1.01 -4.76
C ARG A 94 -7.74 -0.88 -4.75
N VAL A 95 -7.06 -1.97 -4.40
CA VAL A 95 -5.60 -2.07 -4.48
C VAL A 95 -5.27 -3.25 -5.37
N GLY A 96 -4.50 -2.98 -6.41
CA GLY A 96 -4.04 -3.96 -7.38
C GLY A 96 -2.53 -3.91 -7.58
N GLY A 97 -2.02 -4.88 -8.28
CA GLY A 97 -0.60 -4.99 -8.61
C GLY A 97 -0.36 -6.24 -9.44
N SER A 98 0.78 -6.27 -10.13
CA SER A 98 1.20 -7.45 -10.88
C SER A 98 1.90 -8.46 -9.96
N ALA A 99 1.73 -9.74 -10.25
CA ALA A 99 2.42 -10.83 -9.54
C ALA A 99 3.09 -11.77 -10.54
N VAL A 100 4.22 -12.34 -10.14
CA VAL A 100 4.96 -13.34 -10.93
C VAL A 100 5.02 -14.65 -10.14
N ARG A 101 4.71 -15.76 -10.80
CA ARG A 101 4.82 -17.09 -10.17
C ARG A 101 6.30 -17.47 -10.01
N VAL A 102 6.77 -17.52 -8.77
CA VAL A 102 8.16 -17.90 -8.44
C VAL A 102 8.34 -19.41 -8.34
N SER A 103 7.39 -20.12 -7.73
CA SER A 103 7.47 -21.57 -7.53
C SER A 103 6.09 -22.23 -7.58
N ARG A 104 6.08 -23.54 -7.77
CA ARG A 104 4.88 -24.39 -7.72
C ARG A 104 5.27 -25.75 -7.16
N GLY A 105 4.43 -26.32 -6.30
CA GLY A 105 4.64 -27.65 -5.73
C GLY A 105 3.35 -28.26 -5.17
N THR A 106 3.50 -29.37 -4.47
CA THR A 106 2.44 -30.10 -3.76
C THR A 106 2.85 -30.30 -2.29
N MET A 107 1.87 -30.37 -1.39
CA MET A 107 2.08 -30.64 0.03
C MET A 107 1.23 -31.85 0.43
N GLU A 108 1.84 -32.85 1.06
CA GLU A 108 1.12 -33.93 1.72
C GLU A 108 0.74 -33.49 3.13
N VAL A 109 -0.55 -33.57 3.47
CA VAL A 109 -1.05 -33.23 4.81
C VAL A 109 -1.16 -34.52 5.62
N PRO A 110 -0.67 -34.57 6.89
CA PRO A 110 -0.80 -35.75 7.72
C PRO A 110 -2.26 -36.16 7.92
N SER A 111 -2.49 -37.47 8.00
CA SER A 111 -3.78 -38.08 8.36
C SER A 111 -4.08 -37.95 9.85
#